data_AF-A0A959JTV2-F1
#
_entry.id   AF-A0A959JTV2-F1
#
_cell.length_a   1.000
_cell.length_b   1.000
_cell.length_c   1.000
_cell.angle_alpha   90.00
_cell.angle_beta   90.00
_cell.angle_gamma   90.00
#
_symmetry.space_group_name_H-M   'P 1'
#
loop_
_entity.id
_entity.type
_entity.pdbx_description
1 polymer ?
#
loop_
_entity_poly.entity_id
_entity_poly.type
_entity_poly.pdbx_seq_one_letter_code
_entity_poly.pdbx_strand_id
1 'polypeptide(L)' 'MDPFFETFPPVTKNEWLLQVEKELKGKPFEDLQWMIGNSISVDPFYVEEDITPNLAPQVFPNAPKGWKIGENFNANDP' A
#
# COMPACT_ATOMS: atom_id res chain seq x y z
N MET A 1 -19.14 -13.64 1.25
CA MET A 1 -18.43 -13.33 2.49
C MET A 1 -18.20 -14.66 3.18
N ASP A 2 -16.95 -14.95 3.53
CA ASP A 2 -16.64 -16.19 4.24
C ASP A 2 -17.17 -16.09 5.68
N PRO A 3 -17.97 -17.05 6.17
CA PRO A 3 -18.59 -17.01 7.49
C PRO A 3 -17.57 -17.02 8.64
N PHE A 4 -16.29 -17.26 8.34
CA PHE A 4 -15.19 -17.23 9.30
C PHE A 4 -14.97 -15.86 9.95
N PHE A 5 -15.28 -14.77 9.24
CA PHE A 5 -15.01 -13.41 9.72
C PHE A 5 -16.25 -12.68 10.25
N GLU A 6 -17.45 -13.24 10.08
CA GLU A 6 -18.72 -12.61 10.54
C GLU A 6 -18.87 -12.60 12.07
N THR A 7 -18.08 -13.40 12.78
CA THR A 7 -18.09 -13.48 14.25
C THR A 7 -17.21 -12.43 14.93
N PHE A 8 -16.40 -11.69 14.16
CA PHE A 8 -15.52 -10.65 14.69
C PHE A 8 -16.04 -9.26 14.30
N PRO A 9 -16.13 -8.31 15.24
CA PRO A 9 -16.51 -6.95 14.91
C PRO A 9 -15.44 -6.31 14.00
N PRO A 10 -15.83 -5.37 13.12
CA PRO A 10 -14.85 -4.58 12.36
C PRO A 10 -14.00 -3.75 13.32
N VAL A 11 -12.71 -3.65 13.01
CA VAL A 11 -11.73 -2.91 13.82
C VAL A 11 -11.33 -1.66 13.05
N THR A 12 -11.36 -0.52 13.73
CA THR A 12 -11.00 0.79 13.16
C THR A 12 -9.49 0.96 13.02
N LYS A 13 -9.06 1.91 12.19
CA LYS A 13 -7.62 2.27 12.08
C LYS A 13 -7.02 2.66 13.43
N ASN A 14 -7.78 3.42 14.22
CA ASN A 14 -7.33 3.92 15.52
C ASN A 14 -7.11 2.78 16.53
N GLU A 15 -7.99 1.78 16.54
CA GLU A 15 -7.82 0.59 17.40
C GLU A 15 -6.57 -0.21 17.02
N TRP A 16 -6.28 -0.34 15.73
CA TRP A 16 -5.04 -0.94 15.25
C TRP A 16 -3.80 -0.16 15.70
N LEU A 17 -3.81 1.17 15.55
CA LEU A 17 -2.69 2.03 15.97
C LEU A 17 -2.42 1.90 17.48
N LEU A 18 -3.45 1.99 18.31
CA LEU A 18 -3.32 1.84 19.77
C LEU A 18 -2.73 0.48 20.17
N GLN A 19 -3.13 -0.59 19.49
CA GLN A 19 -2.58 -1.91 19.76
C GLN A 19 -1.11 -2.00 19.32
N VAL A 20 -0.73 -1.42 18.18
CA VAL A 20 0.67 -1.37 17.73
C VAL A 20 1.54 -0.57 18.70
N GLU A 21 1.13 0.63 19.08
CA GLU A 21 1.86 1.49 20.02
C GLU A 21 2.11 0.81 21.37
N LYS A 22 1.11 0.08 21.88
CA LYS A 22 1.25 -0.73 23.10
C LYS A 22 2.34 -1.79 22.96
N GLU A 23 2.41 -2.47 21.82
CA GLU A 23 3.38 -3.54 21.56
C GLU A 23 4.79 -3.01 21.21
N LEU A 24 4.90 -1.73 20.81
CA LEU A 24 6.16 -1.07 20.50
C LEU A 24 7.02 -0.77 21.75
N LYS A 25 6.51 -1.03 22.96
CA LYS A 25 7.26 -0.93 24.24
C LYS A 25 7.99 0.42 24.40
N GLY A 26 7.33 1.50 23.98
CA GLY A 26 7.84 2.86 24.07
C GLY A 26 8.65 3.35 22.86
N LYS A 27 8.78 2.55 21.80
CA LYS A 27 9.26 3.05 20.50
C LYS A 27 8.13 3.80 19.77
N PRO A 28 8.45 4.89 19.05
CA PRO A 28 7.47 5.60 18.22
C PRO A 28 7.03 4.74 17.04
N PHE A 29 5.79 4.93 16.59
CA PHE A 29 5.25 4.23 15.41
C PHE A 29 6.04 4.58 14.14
N GLU A 30 6.52 5.82 14.06
CA GLU A 30 7.29 6.38 12.97
C GLU A 30 8.60 5.59 12.71
N ASP A 31 9.15 4.91 13.72
CA ASP A 31 10.33 4.03 13.52
C ASP A 31 10.03 2.82 12.63
N LEU A 32 8.76 2.46 12.46
CA LEU A 32 8.32 1.38 11.57
C LEU A 32 8.09 1.83 10.13
N GLN A 33 8.06 3.14 9.88
CA GLN A 33 7.79 3.68 8.54
C GLN A 33 9.01 3.50 7.63
N TRP A 34 8.76 3.07 6.40
CA TRP A 34 9.81 2.97 5.40
C TRP A 34 9.87 4.24 4.54
N MET A 35 11.00 4.93 4.59
CA MET A 35 11.28 6.09 3.75
C MET A 35 11.82 5.67 2.38
N ILE A 36 11.07 5.94 1.32
CA ILE A 36 11.50 5.78 -0.07
C ILE A 36 11.95 7.16 -0.59
N GLY A 37 13.26 7.28 -0.82
CA GLY A 37 13.88 8.55 -1.20
C GLY A 37 13.72 9.59 -0.08
N ASN A 38 13.38 10.82 -0.46
CA ASN A 38 13.30 11.95 0.46
C ASN A 38 11.87 12.41 0.77
N SER A 39 10.85 11.77 0.18
CA SER A 39 9.50 12.34 0.16
C SER A 39 8.36 11.35 0.33
N ILE A 40 8.63 10.04 0.30
CA ILE A 40 7.58 9.03 0.40
C ILE A 40 7.82 8.25 1.70
N SER A 41 6.86 8.36 2.62
CA SER A 41 6.79 7.50 3.81
C SER A 41 5.75 6.42 3.56
N VAL A 42 6.13 5.17 3.80
CA VAL A 42 5.26 4.00 3.66
C VAL A 42 4.97 3.46 5.05
N ASP A 43 3.68 3.40 5.39
CA ASP A 43 3.21 2.86 6.66
C ASP A 43 3.35 1.33 6.68
N PRO A 44 3.62 0.72 7.85
CA PRO A 44 3.79 -0.73 7.98
C PRO A 44 2.49 -1.54 7.77
N PHE A 45 1.32 -0.90 7.84
CA PHE A 45 0.03 -1.54 7.58
C PHE A 45 -0.99 -0.51 7.05
N TYR A 46 -2.03 -1.02 6.39
CA TYR A 46 -3.16 -0.25 5.88
C TYR A 46 -4.46 -0.96 6.22
N VAL A 47 -5.53 -0.20 6.45
CA VAL A 47 -6.89 -0.71 6.70
C VAL A 47 -7.86 -0.25 5.61
N GLU A 48 -9.10 -0.73 5.65
CA GLU A 48 -10.13 -0.36 4.67
C GLU A 48 -10.35 1.17 4.61
N GLU A 49 -10.25 1.85 5.75
CA GLU A 49 -10.36 3.31 5.84
C GLU A 49 -9.29 4.07 5.02
N ASP A 50 -8.15 3.44 4.73
CA ASP A 50 -7.05 4.05 3.97
C ASP A 50 -7.27 4.00 2.45
N ILE A 51 -8.25 3.21 2.00
CA ILE A 51 -8.53 3.02 0.58
C ILE A 51 -9.45 4.13 0.10
N THR A 52 -8.97 4.95 -0.84
CA THR A 52 -9.87 5.85 -1.58
C THR A 52 -10.76 5.02 -2.52
N PRO A 53 -12.10 5.20 -2.50
CA PRO A 53 -13.05 4.30 -3.15
C PRO A 53 -12.97 4.25 -4.69
N ASN A 54 -12.16 5.11 -5.32
CA ASN A 54 -11.95 5.07 -6.76
C ASN A 54 -10.82 4.10 -7.13
N LEU A 55 -11.13 2.80 -7.12
CA LEU A 55 -10.24 1.73 -7.57
C LEU A 55 -10.49 1.32 -9.03
N ALA A 56 -11.33 2.06 -9.75
CA ALA A 56 -11.58 1.75 -11.16
C ALA A 56 -10.26 1.83 -11.93
N PRO A 57 -9.90 0.80 -12.72
CA PRO A 57 -8.77 0.90 -13.61
C PRO A 57 -8.94 2.17 -14.44
N GLN A 58 -7.92 3.03 -14.48
CA GLN A 58 -7.93 4.14 -15.41
C GLN A 58 -7.89 3.55 -16.82
N VAL A 59 -9.07 3.37 -17.41
CA VAL A 59 -9.20 2.87 -18.78
C VAL A 59 -8.79 4.02 -19.68
N PHE A 60 -7.52 4.03 -20.09
CA PHE A 60 -7.10 4.88 -21.17
C PHE A 60 -7.83 4.39 -22.43
N PRO A 61 -8.67 5.22 -23.09
CA PRO A 61 -9.56 4.77 -24.16
C PRO A 61 -8.84 4.10 -25.34
N ASN A 62 -7.54 4.37 -25.49
CA ASN A 62 -6.68 3.86 -26.55
C ASN A 62 -5.44 3.13 -26.01
N ALA A 63 -5.43 2.68 -24.75
CA ALA A 63 -4.29 1.92 -24.24
C ALA A 63 -4.13 0.62 -25.05
N PRO A 64 -2.90 0.30 -25.51
CA PRO A 64 -2.62 -1.00 -26.09
C PRO A 64 -2.97 -2.09 -25.06
N LYS A 65 -3.57 -3.19 -25.53
CA LYS A 65 -3.89 -4.34 -24.66
C LYS A 65 -2.59 -5.00 -24.22
N GLY A 66 -2.31 -4.97 -22.92
CA GLY A 66 -1.18 -5.66 -22.31
C GLY A 66 0.14 -4.86 -22.34
N TRP A 67 1.12 -5.42 -21.64
CA TRP A 67 2.48 -4.88 -21.58
C TRP A 67 3.17 -5.04 -22.94
N LYS A 68 3.80 -3.97 -23.44
CA LYS A 68 4.69 -4.07 -24.60
C LYS A 68 6.07 -4.51 -24.13
N ILE A 69 6.69 -5.43 -24.87
CA ILE A 69 8.10 -5.76 -24.70
C ILE A 69 8.90 -4.58 -25.30
N GLY A 70 9.80 -4.01 -24.51
CA GLY A 70 10.70 -2.95 -24.94
C GLY A 70 12.10 -3.23 -24.45
N GLU A 71 13.09 -2.99 -25.32
CA GLU A 71 14.51 -3.03 -24.98
C GLU A 71 15.09 -1.62 -25.06
N ASN A 72 16.13 -1.36 -24.27
CA ASN A 72 16.91 -0.14 -24.33
C ASN A 72 18.36 -0.54 -24.57
N PHE A 73 18.94 -0.09 -25.69
CA PHE A 73 20.35 -0.27 -25.99
C PHE A 73 21.00 1.07 -26.27
N ASN A 74 22.28 1.18 -25.90
CA ASN A 74 23.08 2.36 -26.23
C ASN A 74 23.65 2.17 -27.64
N ALA A 75 23.39 3.13 -28.54
CA ALA A 75 23.92 3.08 -29.90
C ALA A 75 25.45 3.12 -30.00
N ASN A 76 26.14 3.39 -28.88
CA ASN A 76 27.60 3.41 -28.79
C ASN A 76 28.20 2.13 -28.16
N ASP A 77 27.40 1.09 -27.92
CA ASP A 77 27.93 -0.22 -27.53
C ASP A 77 28.45 -0.93 -28.81
N PRO A 78 29.77 -1.24 -28.91
CA PRO A 78 30.40 -1.76 -30.13
C PRO A 78 30.00 -3.19 -30.51
#